data_AF-A0A9N9N0J3-F1
#
_entry.id   AF-A0A9N9N0J3-F1
#
_cell.length_a   1.000
_cell.length_b   1.000
_cell.length_c   1.000
_cell.angle_alpha   90.00
_cell.angle_beta   90.00
_cell.angle_gamma   90.00
#
_symmetry.space_group_name_H-M   'P 1'
#
loop_
_entity.id
_entity.type
_entity.pdbx_description
1 polymer ?
#
loop_
_entity_poly.entity_id
_entity_poly.type
_entity_poly.pdbx_seq_one_letter_code
_entity_poly.pdbx_strand_id
1 'polypeptide(L)'
;MFTRGIRGGDWESYRGALSDMLPYIALYDHGNYLKSLSVHIADLNQLPLEVEAGFHSGDFAVLKTKKKFSQVELDHAQETQISEQTYSMFSKASSTLCHKEETGSRRSRDLHDEDAILQLMETYNLGSTERCCTVLSNVATKDIATTKISEALLTAKQRGAELVQNFARQRLVQNPENGKFLVNYHATLHKNNALTLGDLYKEMPTQASNTKQVMDTDRDFLRILIAACKGGRKIDLKKILKHELCKVRVSLATAYGELRTAEKASLVKEILMGIECQSKLSFAKNDSILMIDGMAFVLSLGRPQLA
;
A
#
# COMPACT_ATOMS: atom_id res chain seq x y z
N MET A 1 11.15 -10.58 9.45
CA MET A 1 12.56 -10.71 9.92
C MET A 1 12.79 -9.93 11.22
N PHE A 2 12.48 -8.64 11.27
CA PHE A 2 12.67 -7.79 12.47
C PHE A 2 12.13 -8.40 13.79
N THR A 3 10.82 -8.71 13.86
CA THR A 3 10.20 -9.31 15.06
C THR A 3 10.83 -10.65 15.44
N ARG A 4 11.25 -11.44 14.45
CA ARG A 4 11.95 -12.70 14.69
C ARG A 4 13.35 -12.45 15.27
N GLY A 5 14.07 -11.46 14.75
CA GLY A 5 15.36 -11.02 15.25
C GLY A 5 15.27 -10.71 16.74
N ILE A 6 14.31 -9.86 17.13
CA ILE A 6 14.12 -9.48 18.53
C ILE A 6 13.67 -10.65 19.38
N ARG A 7 12.58 -11.32 19.02
CA ARG A 7 11.98 -12.38 19.84
C ARG A 7 12.95 -13.56 20.03
N GLY A 8 13.77 -13.83 19.03
CA GLY A 8 14.73 -14.92 19.00
C GLY A 8 16.16 -14.55 19.43
N GLY A 9 16.45 -13.28 19.72
CA GLY A 9 17.81 -12.83 20.04
C GLY A 9 18.81 -12.94 18.89
N ASP A 10 18.31 -12.90 17.64
CA ASP A 10 19.13 -12.98 16.44
C ASP A 10 19.52 -11.57 15.97
N TRP A 11 20.74 -11.19 16.35
CA TRP A 11 21.34 -9.89 16.08
C TRP A 11 21.46 -9.58 14.58
N GLU A 12 21.86 -10.56 13.77
CA GLU A 12 22.05 -10.36 12.33
C GLU A 12 20.71 -10.15 11.62
N SER A 13 19.71 -10.96 11.97
CA SER A 13 18.35 -10.77 11.45
C SER A 13 17.77 -9.40 11.85
N TYR A 14 18.10 -8.92 13.05
CA TYR A 14 17.69 -7.59 13.51
C TYR A 14 18.37 -6.47 12.71
N ARG A 15 19.71 -6.46 12.64
CA ARG A 15 20.48 -5.47 11.86
C ARG A 15 20.11 -5.47 10.38
N GLY A 16 20.00 -6.66 9.78
CA GLY A 16 19.63 -6.84 8.38
C GLY A 16 18.25 -6.28 8.10
N ALA A 17 17.27 -6.54 8.98
CA ALA A 17 15.92 -6.00 8.81
C ALA A 17 15.88 -4.47 8.88
N LEU A 18 16.63 -3.83 9.79
CA LEU A 18 16.73 -2.37 9.85
C LEU A 18 17.28 -1.78 8.55
N SER A 19 18.34 -2.39 8.02
CA SER A 19 18.97 -1.99 6.77
C SER A 19 18.05 -2.18 5.57
N ASP A 20 17.30 -3.29 5.53
CA ASP A 20 16.33 -3.58 4.46
C ASP A 20 15.11 -2.66 4.48
N MET A 21 14.69 -2.15 5.65
CA MET A 21 13.57 -1.22 5.78
C MET A 21 13.94 0.21 5.35
N LEU A 22 15.20 0.62 5.53
CA LEU A 22 15.65 2.00 5.33
C LEU A 22 15.35 2.58 3.94
N PRO A 23 15.54 1.85 2.82
CA PRO A 23 15.13 2.30 1.49
C PRO A 23 13.65 2.68 1.40
N TYR A 24 12.76 1.87 1.98
CA TYR A 24 11.32 2.12 1.93
C TYR A 24 10.93 3.32 2.79
N ILE A 25 11.56 3.48 3.96
CA ILE A 25 11.40 4.66 4.82
C ILE A 25 11.78 5.94 4.06
N ALA A 26 12.89 5.90 3.31
CA ALA A 26 13.33 7.03 2.51
C ALA A 26 12.33 7.36 1.38
N LEU A 27 11.89 6.34 0.64
CA LEU A 27 11.02 6.53 -0.52
C LEU A 27 9.60 6.99 -0.15
N TYR A 28 9.05 6.49 0.95
CA TYR A 28 7.67 6.80 1.38
C TYR A 28 7.60 7.93 2.42
N ASP A 29 8.56 8.87 2.35
CA ASP A 29 8.50 10.17 3.02
C ASP A 29 8.48 10.12 4.56
N HIS A 30 9.05 9.06 5.14
CA HIS A 30 9.26 8.93 6.58
C HIS A 30 10.58 9.62 6.99
N GLY A 31 10.70 10.91 6.69
CA GLY A 31 11.96 11.67 6.81
C GLY A 31 12.58 11.69 8.22
N ASN A 32 11.76 11.75 9.27
CA ASN A 32 12.27 11.70 10.65
C ASN A 32 12.91 10.34 10.96
N TYR A 33 12.26 9.26 10.53
CA TYR A 33 12.79 7.90 10.68
C TYR A 33 14.01 7.68 9.80
N LEU A 34 14.05 8.22 8.57
CA LEU A 34 15.24 8.18 7.73
C LEU A 34 16.45 8.78 8.46
N LYS A 35 16.27 9.96 9.07
CA LYS A 35 17.32 10.65 9.81
C LYS A 35 17.80 9.81 11.00
N SER A 36 16.90 9.48 11.93
CA SER A 36 17.27 8.76 13.16
C SER A 36 17.79 7.36 12.88
N LEU A 37 17.15 6.61 11.98
CA LEU A 37 17.53 5.23 11.70
C LEU A 37 18.85 5.13 10.93
N SER A 38 19.16 6.08 10.05
CA SER A 38 20.47 6.09 9.36
C SER A 38 21.62 6.24 10.35
N VAL A 39 21.49 7.14 11.32
CA VAL A 39 22.49 7.32 12.39
C VAL A 39 22.54 6.10 13.28
N HIS A 40 21.37 5.60 13.70
CA HIS A 40 21.29 4.40 14.54
C HIS A 40 21.98 3.19 13.88
N ILE A 41 21.71 2.92 12.60
CA ILE A 41 22.38 1.82 11.87
C ILE A 41 23.90 2.05 11.80
N ALA A 42 24.35 3.29 11.62
CA ALA A 42 25.78 3.59 11.64
C ALA A 42 26.41 3.30 13.01
N ASP A 43 25.74 3.67 14.10
CA ASP A 43 26.17 3.36 15.46
C ASP A 43 26.21 1.84 15.72
N LEU A 44 25.20 1.11 15.25
CA LEU A 44 25.14 -0.36 15.37
C LEU A 44 26.25 -1.08 14.59
N ASN A 45 26.82 -0.44 13.57
CA ASN A 45 27.95 -0.95 12.80
C ASN A 45 29.31 -0.58 13.41
N GLN A 46 29.33 0.23 14.47
CA GLN A 46 30.55 0.72 15.13
C GLN A 46 30.51 0.42 16.65
N LEU A 47 29.83 -0.65 17.04
CA LEU A 47 29.74 -1.06 18.43
C LEU A 47 31.12 -1.46 18.98
N PRO A 48 31.41 -1.16 20.26
CA PRO A 48 32.57 -1.75 20.92
C PRO A 48 32.50 -3.28 20.89
N LEU A 49 33.65 -3.95 20.75
CA LEU A 49 33.74 -5.41 20.63
C LEU A 49 33.00 -6.17 21.75
N GLU A 50 33.08 -5.66 22.99
CA GLU A 50 32.39 -6.25 24.14
C GLU A 50 30.86 -6.18 24.02
N VAL A 51 30.35 -5.06 23.49
CA VAL A 51 28.91 -4.86 23.27
C VAL A 51 28.42 -5.71 22.11
N GLU A 52 29.18 -5.75 21.01
CA GLU A 52 28.83 -6.58 19.85
C GLU A 52 28.79 -8.06 20.24
N ALA A 53 29.73 -8.55 21.04
CA ALA A 53 29.73 -9.93 21.53
C ALA A 53 28.49 -10.26 22.39
N GLY A 54 28.06 -9.34 23.26
CA GLY A 54 26.81 -9.48 24.03
C GLY A 54 25.58 -9.48 23.13
N PHE A 55 25.54 -8.62 22.11
CA PHE A 55 24.43 -8.56 21.17
C PHE A 55 24.32 -9.83 20.33
N HIS A 56 25.44 -10.40 19.87
CA HIS A 56 25.45 -11.71 19.23
C HIS A 56 25.00 -12.86 20.14
N SER A 57 25.13 -12.69 21.46
CA SER A 57 24.61 -13.63 22.45
C SER A 57 23.11 -13.44 22.72
N GLY A 58 22.49 -12.42 22.13
CA GLY A 58 21.07 -12.10 22.25
C GLY A 58 20.74 -11.08 23.35
N ASP A 59 21.74 -10.43 23.94
CA ASP A 59 21.57 -9.51 25.08
C ASP A 59 21.05 -8.11 24.69
N PHE A 60 20.82 -7.87 23.40
CA PHE A 60 20.20 -6.64 22.92
C PHE A 60 18.68 -6.58 23.14
N ALA A 61 18.07 -7.72 23.52
CA ALA A 61 16.65 -7.82 23.85
C ALA A 61 16.46 -8.52 25.20
N VAL A 62 15.39 -8.19 25.90
CA VAL A 62 15.17 -8.65 27.28
C VAL A 62 14.41 -9.97 27.29
N LEU A 63 15.01 -11.00 27.87
CA LEU A 63 14.37 -12.28 28.09
C LEU A 63 13.69 -12.32 29.47
N LYS A 64 12.37 -12.10 29.52
CA LYS A 64 11.60 -12.18 30.78
C LYS A 64 11.25 -13.60 31.23
N THR A 65 11.23 -14.55 30.29
CA THR A 65 10.84 -15.94 30.57
C THR A 65 11.86 -16.90 29.98
N LYS A 66 11.95 -18.14 30.49
CA LYS A 66 12.85 -19.15 29.91
C LYS A 66 12.38 -19.70 28.55
N LYS A 67 11.28 -19.18 27.98
CA LYS A 67 10.72 -19.67 26.71
C LYS A 67 11.53 -19.14 25.53
N LYS A 68 11.76 -20.00 24.54
CA LYS A 68 12.28 -19.57 23.24
C LYS A 68 11.29 -18.60 22.57
N PHE A 69 11.78 -17.67 21.76
CA PHE A 69 10.96 -16.67 21.06
C PHE A 69 10.17 -15.72 21.98
N SER A 70 10.66 -15.46 23.19
CA SER A 70 9.95 -14.65 24.19
C SER A 70 10.66 -13.35 24.56
N GLN A 71 11.77 -13.03 23.91
CA GLN A 71 12.46 -11.77 24.15
C GLN A 71 11.60 -10.58 23.73
N VAL A 72 11.77 -9.46 24.40
CA VAL A 72 11.07 -8.20 24.13
C VAL A 72 12.05 -7.04 24.05
N GLU A 73 11.65 -5.99 23.36
CA GLU A 73 12.40 -4.72 23.32
C GLU A 73 12.54 -4.12 24.73
N LEU A 74 13.59 -3.34 24.94
CA LEU A 74 13.94 -2.76 26.24
C LEU A 74 12.81 -1.85 26.77
N ASP A 75 12.18 -1.07 25.90
CA ASP A 75 11.07 -0.17 26.24
C ASP A 75 9.85 -0.96 26.73
N HIS A 76 9.44 -1.99 25.98
CA HIS A 76 8.37 -2.89 26.36
C HIS A 76 8.69 -3.58 27.70
N ALA A 77 9.94 -4.02 27.88
CA ALA A 77 10.37 -4.63 29.12
C ALA A 77 10.22 -3.66 30.31
N GLN A 78 10.64 -2.42 30.16
CA GLN A 78 10.50 -1.36 31.16
C GLN A 78 9.02 -1.06 31.45
N GLU A 79 8.19 -0.91 30.42
CA GLU A 79 6.76 -0.66 30.57
C GLU A 79 6.06 -1.76 31.37
N THR A 80 6.36 -3.04 31.08
CA THR A 80 5.74 -4.12 31.88
C THR A 80 6.23 -4.10 33.32
N GLN A 81 7.52 -3.79 33.55
CA GLN A 81 8.06 -3.73 34.90
C GLN A 81 7.42 -2.59 35.73
N ILE A 82 7.25 -1.41 35.13
CA ILE A 82 6.53 -0.29 35.76
C ILE A 82 5.09 -0.68 36.07
N SER A 83 4.43 -1.36 35.14
CA SER A 83 3.07 -1.87 35.32
C SER A 83 3.00 -2.84 36.51
N GLU A 84 3.87 -3.85 36.56
CA GLU A 84 3.96 -4.82 37.67
C GLU A 84 4.18 -4.15 39.03
N GLN A 85 5.13 -3.20 39.10
CA GLN A 85 5.38 -2.41 40.31
C GLN A 85 4.15 -1.60 40.72
N THR A 86 3.47 -0.98 39.77
CA THR A 86 2.24 -0.22 40.01
C THR A 86 1.15 -1.13 40.57
N TYR A 87 0.93 -2.31 39.99
CA TYR A 87 -0.03 -3.30 40.51
C TYR A 87 0.30 -3.77 41.93
N SER A 88 1.58 -3.97 42.22
CA SER A 88 2.08 -4.32 43.56
C SER A 88 1.80 -3.19 44.56
N MET A 89 2.15 -1.94 44.22
CA MET A 89 1.93 -0.76 45.07
C MET A 89 0.46 -0.58 45.45
N PHE A 90 -0.46 -0.81 44.51
CA PHE A 90 -1.91 -0.68 44.77
C PHE A 90 -2.54 -1.95 45.37
N SER A 91 -1.74 -2.94 45.79
CA SER A 91 -2.23 -4.23 46.33
C SER A 91 -3.26 -4.92 45.44
N LYS A 92 -3.19 -4.66 44.13
CA LYS A 92 -3.98 -5.34 43.09
C LYS A 92 -3.26 -6.57 42.54
N ALA A 93 -2.10 -6.91 43.10
CA ALA A 93 -1.35 -8.11 42.77
C ALA A 93 -2.12 -9.37 43.23
N SER A 94 -2.93 -9.93 42.33
CA SER A 94 -3.43 -11.29 42.48
C SER A 94 -2.30 -12.28 42.17
N SER A 95 -2.17 -13.33 42.97
CA SER A 95 -1.25 -14.46 42.77
C SER A 95 -1.55 -15.28 41.49
N THR A 96 -2.59 -14.90 40.74
CA THR A 96 -3.08 -15.58 39.53
C THR A 96 -3.11 -14.65 38.31
N LEU A 97 -2.22 -13.66 38.22
CA LEU A 97 -2.11 -12.82 37.03
C LEU A 97 -1.30 -13.56 35.95
N CYS A 98 -1.97 -14.40 35.17
CA CYS A 98 -1.47 -14.82 33.87
C CYS A 98 -1.48 -13.60 32.94
N HIS A 99 -0.36 -13.31 32.27
CA HIS A 99 -0.27 -12.21 31.32
C HIS A 99 -1.40 -12.36 30.26
N LYS A 100 -1.99 -11.26 29.77
CA LYS A 100 -3.13 -11.32 28.83
C LYS A 100 -2.82 -12.20 27.62
N GLU A 101 -1.57 -12.15 27.14
CA GLU A 101 -1.07 -12.96 26.02
C GLU A 101 -0.96 -14.47 26.32
N GLU A 102 -0.94 -14.88 27.59
CA GLU A 102 -0.77 -16.29 27.99
C GLU A 102 -2.11 -16.99 28.34
N THR A 103 -3.21 -16.24 28.30
CA THR A 103 -4.55 -16.78 28.54
C THR A 103 -4.92 -17.85 27.50
N GLY A 104 -5.69 -18.86 27.92
CA GLY A 104 -6.12 -19.94 27.02
C GLY A 104 -6.97 -19.44 25.84
N SER A 105 -7.80 -18.42 26.08
CA SER A 105 -8.60 -17.78 25.03
C SER A 105 -7.75 -17.04 24.00
N ARG A 106 -6.67 -16.36 24.43
CA ARG A 106 -5.73 -15.70 23.52
C ARG A 106 -5.01 -16.73 22.64
N ARG A 107 -4.47 -17.79 23.24
CA ARG A 107 -3.84 -18.91 22.50
C ARG A 107 -4.78 -19.53 21.47
N SER A 108 -6.04 -19.76 21.83
CA SER A 108 -7.02 -20.31 20.90
C SER A 108 -7.31 -19.38 19.72
N ARG A 109 -7.30 -18.06 19.94
CA ARG A 109 -7.49 -17.08 18.86
C ARG A 109 -6.28 -17.05 17.93
N ASP A 110 -5.09 -17.03 18.50
CA ASP A 110 -3.85 -16.99 17.71
C ASP A 110 -3.71 -18.24 16.83
N LEU A 111 -4.07 -19.42 17.35
CA LEU A 111 -4.12 -20.67 16.56
C LEU A 111 -5.15 -20.60 15.42
N HIS A 112 -6.31 -19.99 15.66
CA HIS A 112 -7.32 -19.81 14.62
C HIS A 112 -6.85 -18.83 13.54
N ASP A 113 -6.21 -17.72 13.93
CA ASP A 113 -5.66 -16.74 13.01
C ASP A 113 -4.51 -17.35 12.18
N GLU A 114 -3.68 -18.20 12.79
CA GLU A 114 -2.62 -18.95 12.09
C GLU A 114 -3.19 -19.90 11.03
N ASP A 115 -4.20 -20.71 11.40
CA ASP A 115 -4.87 -21.63 10.46
C ASP A 115 -5.54 -20.87 9.31
N ALA A 116 -6.16 -19.74 9.59
CA ALA A 116 -6.76 -18.87 8.57
C ALA A 116 -5.71 -18.34 7.57
N ILE A 117 -4.52 -17.99 8.04
CA ILE A 117 -3.41 -17.57 7.17
C ILE A 117 -2.92 -18.73 6.30
N LEU A 118 -2.75 -19.92 6.88
CA LEU A 118 -2.30 -21.11 6.15
C LEU A 118 -3.30 -21.50 5.04
N GLN A 119 -4.60 -21.53 5.35
CA GLN A 119 -5.65 -21.79 4.36
C GLN A 119 -5.64 -20.76 3.23
N LEU A 120 -5.37 -19.49 3.54
CA LEU A 120 -5.29 -18.44 2.54
C LEU A 120 -4.05 -18.63 1.65
N MET A 121 -2.90 -18.99 2.24
CA MET A 121 -1.70 -19.34 1.48
C MET A 121 -1.94 -20.51 0.51
N GLU A 122 -2.60 -21.57 0.96
CA GLU A 122 -2.97 -22.71 0.13
C GLU A 122 -3.94 -22.30 -0.99
N THR A 123 -4.98 -21.53 -0.66
CA THR A 123 -5.99 -21.06 -1.62
C THR A 123 -5.36 -20.26 -2.77
N TYR A 124 -4.41 -19.38 -2.45
CA TYR A 124 -3.70 -18.58 -3.45
C TYR A 124 -2.46 -19.28 -4.01
N ASN A 125 -2.16 -20.49 -3.54
CA ASN A 125 -0.96 -21.25 -3.88
C ASN A 125 0.33 -20.43 -3.66
N LEU A 126 0.34 -19.61 -2.60
CA LEU A 126 1.46 -18.76 -2.21
C LEU A 126 2.60 -19.67 -1.74
N GLY A 127 3.63 -19.80 -2.58
CA GLY A 127 4.81 -20.66 -2.32
C GLY A 127 5.02 -21.78 -3.34
N SER A 128 4.09 -22.00 -4.28
CA SER A 128 4.33 -22.90 -5.41
C SER A 128 5.25 -22.25 -6.44
N THR A 129 6.32 -22.96 -6.82
CA THR A 129 7.29 -22.54 -7.86
C THR A 129 6.69 -22.54 -9.28
N GLU A 130 5.46 -23.04 -9.45
CA GLU A 130 4.84 -23.24 -10.76
C GLU A 130 4.06 -22.02 -11.28
N ARG A 131 3.85 -20.99 -10.44
CA ARG A 131 3.14 -19.77 -10.85
C ARG A 131 4.09 -18.58 -11.02
N CYS A 132 4.25 -18.16 -12.27
CA CYS A 132 4.74 -16.83 -12.60
C CYS A 132 3.50 -15.91 -12.75
N CYS A 133 3.14 -15.19 -11.69
CA CYS A 133 2.08 -14.18 -11.79
C CYS A 133 2.60 -13.02 -12.65
N THR A 134 1.93 -12.76 -13.77
CA THR A 134 2.29 -11.67 -14.69
C THR A 134 1.85 -10.29 -14.19
N VAL A 135 0.95 -10.26 -13.19
CA VAL A 135 0.33 -9.03 -12.69
C VAL A 135 0.47 -8.91 -11.18
N LEU A 136 0.90 -7.73 -10.71
CA LEU A 136 1.03 -7.42 -9.29
C LEU A 136 -0.35 -7.12 -8.69
N SER A 137 -0.69 -7.78 -7.57
CA SER A 137 -1.97 -7.59 -6.88
C SER A 137 -1.83 -7.60 -5.36
N ASN A 138 -2.77 -6.97 -4.67
CA ASN A 138 -2.87 -6.98 -3.21
C ASN A 138 -3.66 -8.20 -2.73
N VAL A 139 -3.06 -9.02 -1.86
CA VAL A 139 -3.71 -10.23 -1.33
C VAL A 139 -4.93 -9.89 -0.46
N ALA A 140 -4.89 -8.80 0.30
CA ALA A 140 -5.97 -8.45 1.23
C ALA A 140 -7.15 -7.80 0.52
N THR A 141 -6.90 -6.82 -0.36
CA THR A 141 -7.96 -6.06 -1.04
C THR A 141 -8.36 -6.64 -2.39
N LYS A 142 -7.53 -7.53 -2.96
CA LYS A 142 -7.65 -8.09 -4.31
C LYS A 142 -7.48 -7.05 -5.42
N ASP A 143 -6.91 -5.90 -5.09
CA ASP A 143 -6.66 -4.84 -6.06
C ASP A 143 -5.54 -5.23 -7.01
N ILE A 144 -5.72 -4.90 -8.28
CA ILE A 144 -4.74 -5.15 -9.34
C ILE A 144 -3.99 -3.84 -9.61
N ALA A 145 -2.65 -3.86 -9.51
CA ALA A 145 -1.83 -2.69 -9.79
C ALA A 145 -1.87 -2.33 -11.27
N THR A 146 -1.99 -1.04 -11.59
CA THR A 146 -1.72 -0.55 -12.95
C THR A 146 -0.24 -0.69 -13.28
N THR A 147 0.14 -0.67 -14.57
CA THR A 147 1.55 -0.78 -15.00
C THR A 147 2.46 0.21 -14.29
N LYS A 148 2.02 1.47 -14.15
CA LYS A 148 2.77 2.53 -13.44
C LYS A 148 2.99 2.21 -11.96
N ILE A 149 1.95 1.74 -11.27
CA ILE A 149 2.05 1.38 -9.84
C ILE A 149 2.91 0.13 -9.68
N SER A 150 2.77 -0.84 -10.58
CA SER A 150 3.59 -2.06 -10.59
C SER A 150 5.08 -1.73 -10.73
N GLU A 151 5.45 -0.94 -11.73
CA GLU A 151 6.84 -0.49 -11.92
C GLU A 151 7.37 0.28 -10.70
N ALA A 152 6.56 1.18 -10.14
CA ALA A 152 6.93 1.96 -8.95
C ALA A 152 7.18 1.07 -7.72
N LEU A 153 6.31 0.07 -7.48
CA LEU A 153 6.43 -0.86 -6.34
C LEU A 153 7.60 -1.84 -6.51
N LEU A 154 7.82 -2.36 -7.72
CA LEU A 154 8.93 -3.28 -8.01
C LEU A 154 10.30 -2.59 -7.91
N THR A 155 10.39 -1.33 -8.33
CA THR A 155 11.64 -0.53 -8.25
C THR A 155 11.81 0.21 -6.92
N ALA A 156 10.84 0.09 -5.99
CA ALA A 156 10.81 0.85 -4.74
C ALA A 156 12.09 0.69 -3.90
N LYS A 157 12.58 -0.55 -3.74
CA LYS A 157 13.80 -0.80 -2.94
C LYS A 157 15.02 -0.10 -3.53
N GLN A 158 15.20 -0.18 -4.86
CA GLN A 158 16.33 0.44 -5.54
C GLN A 158 16.28 1.96 -5.44
N ARG A 159 15.13 2.58 -5.78
CA ARG A 159 14.94 4.03 -5.70
C ARG A 159 15.13 4.55 -4.28
N GLY A 160 14.61 3.82 -3.29
CA GLY A 160 14.83 4.11 -1.88
C GLY A 160 16.30 4.06 -1.48
N ALA A 161 17.06 3.08 -1.97
CA ALA A 161 18.48 2.95 -1.66
C ALA A 161 19.29 4.13 -2.23
N GLU A 162 18.96 4.60 -3.44
CA GLU A 162 19.56 5.81 -4.02
C GLU A 162 19.29 7.05 -3.17
N LEU A 163 18.06 7.20 -2.65
CA LEU A 163 17.70 8.29 -1.73
C LEU A 163 18.50 8.23 -0.42
N VAL A 164 18.68 7.03 0.15
CA VAL A 164 19.51 6.83 1.36
C VAL A 164 20.96 7.21 1.10
N GLN A 165 21.55 6.77 -0.03
CA GLN A 165 22.93 7.11 -0.38
C GLN A 165 23.10 8.62 -0.57
N ASN A 166 22.17 9.26 -1.26
CA ASN A 166 22.18 10.71 -1.43
C ASN A 166 22.04 11.44 -0.08
N PHE A 167 21.15 10.96 0.80
CA PHE A 167 21.01 11.50 2.15
C PHE A 167 22.33 11.43 2.93
N ALA A 168 22.97 10.26 2.94
CA ALA A 168 24.24 10.04 3.65
C ALA A 168 25.36 10.94 3.09
N ARG A 169 25.52 11.00 1.77
CA ARG A 169 26.53 11.85 1.12
C ARG A 169 26.35 13.33 1.43
N GLN A 170 25.11 13.81 1.46
CA GLN A 170 24.82 15.24 1.66
C GLN A 170 24.94 15.68 3.11
N ARG A 171 24.60 14.81 4.07
CA ARG A 171 24.35 15.19 5.48
C ARG A 171 25.19 14.45 6.51
N LEU A 172 25.77 13.30 6.17
CA LEU A 172 26.56 12.47 7.09
C LEU A 172 28.05 12.42 6.74
N VAL A 173 28.41 12.68 5.48
CA VAL A 173 29.81 12.74 5.03
C VAL A 173 30.25 14.19 4.88
N GLN A 174 31.34 14.57 5.55
CA GLN A 174 31.95 15.89 5.40
C GLN A 174 32.71 15.98 4.08
N ASN A 175 32.67 17.15 3.44
CA ASN A 175 33.49 17.39 2.26
C ASN A 175 34.97 17.46 2.69
N PRO A 176 35.87 16.65 2.09
CA PRO A 176 37.28 16.62 2.46
C PRO A 176 38.02 17.97 2.24
N GLU A 177 37.54 18.84 1.35
CA GLU A 177 38.20 20.11 1.04
C GLU A 177 37.93 21.21 2.08
N ASN A 178 36.76 21.20 2.72
CA ASN A 178 36.32 22.29 3.61
C ASN A 178 35.80 21.84 4.98
N GLY A 179 35.75 20.52 5.24
CA GLY A 179 35.29 19.93 6.50
C GLY A 179 33.80 20.15 6.82
N LYS A 180 33.02 20.70 5.88
CA LYS A 180 31.60 21.00 6.08
C LYS A 180 30.71 19.96 5.41
N PHE A 181 29.56 19.70 6.01
CA PHE A 181 28.47 18.97 5.36
C PHE A 181 27.85 19.81 4.24
N LEU A 182 27.42 19.16 3.16
CA LEU A 182 26.81 19.87 2.03
C LEU A 182 25.46 20.49 2.42
N VAL A 183 24.67 19.76 3.21
CA VAL A 183 23.35 20.20 3.69
C VAL A 183 23.29 20.02 5.20
N ASN A 184 22.66 20.95 5.90
CA ASN A 184 22.39 20.82 7.33
C ASN A 184 21.56 19.55 7.60
N TYR A 185 21.94 18.76 8.60
CA TYR A 185 21.25 17.54 9.01
C TYR A 185 19.74 17.76 9.29
N HIS A 186 19.39 18.87 9.93
CA HIS A 186 18.00 19.20 10.28
C HIS A 186 17.21 19.83 9.14
N ALA A 187 17.83 20.12 7.99
CA ALA A 187 17.12 20.68 6.84
C ALA A 187 15.93 19.79 6.40
N THR A 188 14.89 20.44 5.88
CA THR A 188 13.68 19.79 5.39
C THR A 188 14.01 18.82 4.26
N LEU A 189 13.37 17.65 4.28
CA LEU A 189 13.42 16.67 3.19
C LEU A 189 12.17 16.87 2.32
N HIS A 190 12.36 16.97 1.01
CA HIS A 190 11.25 17.05 0.07
C HIS A 190 10.54 15.71 -0.06
N LYS A 191 9.21 15.75 -0.25
CA LYS A 191 8.39 14.54 -0.45
C LYS A 191 8.62 13.95 -1.84
N ASN A 192 8.82 12.65 -1.90
CA ASN A 192 8.96 11.87 -3.11
C ASN A 192 7.60 11.54 -3.73
N ASN A 193 6.53 11.43 -2.93
CA ASN A 193 5.18 11.05 -3.37
C ASN A 193 5.18 9.77 -4.22
N ALA A 194 5.89 8.73 -3.76
CA ALA A 194 5.96 7.45 -4.46
C ALA A 194 4.58 6.79 -4.58
N LEU A 195 4.30 6.22 -5.75
CA LEU A 195 3.03 5.54 -6.04
C LEU A 195 2.90 4.24 -5.25
N THR A 196 1.70 4.01 -4.74
CA THR A 196 1.26 2.86 -3.96
C THR A 196 -0.06 2.34 -4.52
N LEU A 197 -0.51 1.18 -4.04
CA LEU A 197 -1.85 0.67 -4.36
C LEU A 197 -2.97 1.59 -3.86
N GLY A 198 -2.71 2.41 -2.83
CA GLY A 198 -3.67 3.43 -2.39
C GLY A 198 -3.95 4.49 -3.46
N ASP A 199 -3.01 4.72 -4.38
CA ASP A 199 -3.17 5.66 -5.49
C ASP A 199 -4.10 5.15 -6.59
N LEU A 200 -4.50 3.86 -6.58
CA LEU A 200 -5.60 3.36 -7.42
C LEU A 200 -6.92 4.09 -7.15
N TYR A 201 -7.09 4.55 -5.91
CA TYR A 201 -8.28 5.24 -5.44
C TYR A 201 -8.13 6.77 -5.46
N LYS A 202 -6.93 7.29 -5.77
CA LYS A 202 -6.69 8.72 -5.91
C LYS A 202 -6.98 9.14 -7.36
N GLU A 203 -7.77 10.18 -7.52
CA GLU A 203 -8.15 10.68 -8.85
C GLU A 203 -6.92 11.13 -9.66
N MET A 204 -6.96 10.92 -10.98
CA MET A 204 -6.16 11.70 -11.92
C MET A 204 -6.71 13.13 -11.89
N PRO A 205 -5.92 14.15 -11.49
CA PRO A 205 -6.40 15.52 -11.45
C PRO A 205 -6.64 15.99 -12.89
N THR A 206 -7.88 15.91 -13.34
CA THR A 206 -8.32 16.67 -14.51
C THR A 206 -8.58 18.08 -14.01
N GLN A 207 -7.85 19.05 -14.55
CA GLN A 207 -7.90 20.45 -14.12
C GLN A 207 -9.33 20.98 -14.10
N ALA A 208 -9.91 21.08 -12.90
CA ALA A 208 -10.84 22.11 -12.47
C ALA A 208 -11.22 21.83 -11.00
N SER A 209 -10.96 22.82 -10.15
CA SER A 209 -11.47 23.05 -8.80
C SER A 209 -12.44 22.02 -8.20
N ASN A 210 -12.11 21.61 -6.97
CA ASN A 210 -12.82 20.75 -6.03
C ASN A 210 -12.52 19.26 -6.21
N THR A 211 -11.73 18.73 -5.27
CA THR A 211 -11.55 17.31 -4.98
C THR A 211 -12.86 16.57 -5.12
N LYS A 212 -13.02 15.85 -6.24
CA LYS A 212 -14.08 14.86 -6.34
C LYS A 212 -13.56 13.66 -5.53
N GLN A 213 -14.43 13.11 -4.70
CA GLN A 213 -14.19 11.83 -4.05
C GLN A 213 -14.92 10.82 -4.90
N VAL A 214 -14.22 9.79 -5.38
CA VAL A 214 -14.88 8.59 -5.88
C VAL A 214 -15.78 8.09 -4.75
N MET A 215 -17.08 8.05 -5.00
CA MET A 215 -18.00 7.52 -4.01
C MET A 215 -17.80 6.02 -3.96
N ASP A 216 -17.39 5.54 -2.79
CA ASP A 216 -17.12 4.12 -2.54
C ASP A 216 -18.30 3.26 -3.03
N THR A 217 -17.99 2.25 -3.82
CA THR A 217 -18.95 1.20 -4.15
C THR A 217 -19.38 0.56 -2.83
N ASP A 218 -20.69 0.43 -2.58
CA ASP A 218 -21.22 -0.06 -1.30
C ASP A 218 -20.99 -1.58 -1.13
N ARG A 219 -19.71 -1.96 -0.99
CA ARG A 219 -19.25 -3.34 -0.74
C ARG A 219 -19.79 -3.83 0.60
N ASP A 220 -20.04 -2.92 1.53
CA ASP A 220 -20.63 -3.21 2.83
C ASP A 220 -22.08 -3.67 2.70
N PHE A 221 -22.90 -3.01 1.88
CA PHE A 221 -24.27 -3.43 1.64
C PHE A 221 -24.36 -4.83 1.01
N LEU A 222 -23.55 -5.12 0.00
CA LEU A 222 -23.48 -6.46 -0.60
C LEU A 222 -22.98 -7.52 0.38
N ARG A 223 -21.97 -7.20 1.20
CA ARG A 223 -21.47 -8.08 2.25
C ARG A 223 -22.56 -8.39 3.29
N ILE A 224 -23.33 -7.39 3.70
CA ILE A 224 -24.45 -7.55 4.64
C ILE A 224 -25.55 -8.42 4.04
N LEU A 225 -25.91 -8.22 2.76
CA LEU A 225 -26.88 -9.05 2.05
C LEU A 225 -26.45 -10.52 2.03
N ILE A 226 -25.19 -10.78 1.66
CA ILE A 226 -24.63 -12.14 1.61
C ILE A 226 -24.64 -12.78 3.00
N ALA A 227 -24.21 -12.06 4.04
CA ALA A 227 -24.21 -12.53 5.41
C ALA A 227 -25.63 -12.86 5.91
N ALA A 228 -26.61 -12.01 5.56
CA ALA A 228 -28.00 -12.21 5.94
C ALA A 228 -28.65 -13.41 5.22
N CYS A 229 -28.35 -13.62 3.93
CA CYS A 229 -28.77 -14.82 3.20
C CYS A 229 -28.14 -16.09 3.79
N LYS A 230 -26.84 -16.07 4.09
CA LYS A 230 -26.15 -17.19 4.74
C LYS A 230 -26.69 -17.47 6.16
N GLY A 231 -27.11 -16.43 6.87
CA GLY A 231 -27.77 -16.51 8.17
C GLY A 231 -29.24 -16.95 8.13
N GLY A 232 -29.74 -17.45 6.99
CA GLY A 232 -31.09 -17.99 6.86
C GLY A 232 -32.20 -16.95 6.71
N ARG A 233 -31.87 -15.65 6.54
CA ARG A 233 -32.90 -14.64 6.30
C ARG A 233 -33.43 -14.76 4.87
N LYS A 234 -34.75 -14.78 4.74
CA LYS A 234 -35.44 -14.85 3.45
C LYS A 234 -35.39 -13.49 2.77
N ILE A 235 -34.34 -13.27 1.98
CA ILE A 235 -34.11 -12.03 1.22
C ILE A 235 -34.37 -12.31 -0.26
N ASP A 236 -35.23 -11.51 -0.88
CA ASP A 236 -35.47 -11.56 -2.32
C ASP A 236 -34.37 -10.81 -3.08
N LEU A 237 -33.25 -11.50 -3.30
CA LEU A 237 -32.12 -10.98 -4.08
C LEU A 237 -32.53 -10.58 -5.50
N LYS A 238 -33.50 -11.28 -6.11
CA LYS A 238 -33.95 -11.00 -7.48
C LYS A 238 -34.67 -9.66 -7.57
N LYS A 239 -35.36 -9.24 -6.51
CA LYS A 239 -35.95 -7.90 -6.42
C LYS A 239 -34.91 -6.83 -6.13
N ILE A 240 -33.97 -7.10 -5.22
CA ILE A 240 -32.95 -6.13 -4.79
C ILE A 240 -31.96 -5.81 -5.92
N LEU A 241 -31.48 -6.83 -6.63
CA LEU A 241 -30.52 -6.68 -7.74
C LEU A 241 -31.10 -6.00 -8.99
N LYS A 242 -32.41 -5.70 -9.02
CA LYS A 242 -33.02 -4.85 -10.06
C LYS A 242 -32.74 -3.37 -9.84
N HIS A 243 -32.22 -3.00 -8.68
CA HIS A 243 -31.91 -1.62 -8.33
C HIS A 243 -30.40 -1.43 -8.26
N GLU A 244 -29.95 -0.22 -8.56
CA GLU A 244 -28.55 0.16 -8.42
C GLU A 244 -28.21 0.20 -6.92
N LEU A 245 -27.30 -0.70 -6.48
CA LEU A 245 -26.90 -0.86 -5.08
C LEU A 245 -25.75 0.06 -4.67
N CYS A 246 -25.54 1.14 -5.42
CA CYS A 246 -24.52 2.14 -5.11
C CYS A 246 -25.15 3.28 -4.32
N LYS A 247 -24.33 3.99 -3.53
CA LYS A 247 -24.76 5.18 -2.77
C LYS A 247 -25.35 6.29 -3.67
N VAL A 248 -24.99 6.29 -4.95
CA VAL A 248 -25.50 7.18 -5.99
C VAL A 248 -25.97 6.37 -7.18
N ARG A 249 -27.06 6.83 -7.83
CA ARG A 249 -27.56 6.23 -9.06
C ARG A 249 -26.61 6.49 -10.21
N VAL A 250 -25.86 5.48 -10.63
CA VAL A 250 -24.85 5.55 -11.71
C VAL A 250 -25.49 5.84 -13.07
N SER A 251 -26.79 5.52 -13.23
CA SER A 251 -27.58 5.92 -14.40
C SER A 251 -27.77 7.44 -14.52
N LEU A 252 -27.81 8.16 -13.40
CA LEU A 252 -28.09 9.60 -13.37
C LEU A 252 -26.85 10.42 -13.05
N ALA A 253 -25.87 9.85 -12.37
CA ALA A 253 -24.66 10.54 -11.99
C ALA A 253 -23.43 9.66 -12.20
N THR A 254 -22.29 10.30 -12.42
CA THR A 254 -21.01 9.62 -12.47
C THR A 254 -20.64 9.09 -11.08
N ALA A 255 -19.68 8.17 -11.00
CA ALA A 255 -19.12 7.68 -9.72
C ALA A 255 -18.51 8.79 -8.84
N TYR A 256 -18.41 10.00 -9.38
CA TYR A 256 -17.89 11.21 -8.75
C TYR A 256 -19.00 12.14 -8.23
N GLY A 257 -20.27 11.71 -8.30
CA GLY A 257 -21.42 12.48 -7.80
C GLY A 257 -21.92 13.59 -8.73
N GLU A 258 -21.36 13.71 -9.93
CA GLU A 258 -21.82 14.68 -10.94
C GLU A 258 -22.95 14.11 -11.78
N LEU A 259 -23.98 14.91 -12.04
CA LEU A 259 -25.07 14.48 -12.92
C LEU A 259 -24.53 14.18 -14.33
N ARG A 260 -24.89 13.03 -14.90
CA ARG A 260 -24.57 12.73 -16.30
C ARG A 260 -25.36 13.69 -17.18
N THR A 261 -24.67 14.62 -17.83
CA THR A 261 -25.28 15.49 -18.84
C THR A 261 -25.50 14.68 -20.12
N ALA A 262 -26.68 14.80 -20.72
CA ALA A 262 -27.06 14.08 -21.94
C ALA A 262 -26.43 14.70 -23.19
N GLU A 263 -25.12 14.93 -23.18
CA GLU A 263 -24.40 15.40 -24.35
C GLU A 263 -24.14 14.24 -25.30
N LYS A 264 -24.63 14.38 -26.54
CA LYS A 264 -24.48 13.39 -27.61
C LYS A 264 -23.01 13.01 -27.83
N ALA A 265 -22.08 13.94 -27.64
CA ALA A 265 -20.64 13.70 -27.78
C ALA A 265 -20.08 12.72 -26.73
N SER A 266 -20.58 12.79 -25.49
CA SER A 266 -20.16 11.90 -24.41
C SER A 266 -20.62 10.46 -24.66
N LEU A 267 -21.82 10.28 -25.22
CA LEU A 267 -22.34 8.97 -25.63
C LEU A 267 -21.49 8.36 -26.76
N VAL A 268 -21.12 9.15 -27.76
CA VAL A 268 -20.28 8.70 -28.88
C VAL A 268 -18.92 8.21 -28.37
N LYS A 269 -18.33 8.92 -27.40
CA LYS A 269 -17.04 8.53 -26.81
C LYS A 269 -17.11 7.18 -26.09
N GLU A 270 -18.17 6.94 -25.32
CA GLU A 270 -18.38 5.66 -24.62
C GLU A 270 -18.69 4.51 -25.60
N ILE A 271 -19.50 4.75 -26.64
CA ILE A 271 -19.81 3.74 -27.66
C ILE A 271 -18.57 3.35 -28.46
N LEU A 272 -17.70 4.32 -28.77
CA LEU A 272 -16.47 4.09 -29.52
C LEU A 272 -15.31 3.58 -28.66
N MET A 273 -15.47 3.51 -27.34
CA MET A 273 -14.44 3.04 -26.43
C MET A 273 -14.20 1.54 -26.67
N GLY A 274 -13.00 1.19 -27.15
CA GLY A 274 -12.63 -0.19 -27.48
C GLY A 274 -12.97 -0.64 -28.91
N ILE A 275 -13.53 0.23 -29.74
CA ILE A 275 -13.70 -0.02 -31.17
C ILE A 275 -12.46 0.49 -31.91
N GLU A 276 -11.61 -0.41 -32.40
CA GLU A 276 -10.57 -0.05 -33.35
C GLU A 276 -11.19 0.17 -34.73
N CYS A 277 -11.43 1.44 -35.07
CA CYS A 277 -11.86 1.80 -36.41
C CYS A 277 -10.68 1.59 -37.36
N GLN A 278 -10.80 0.61 -38.28
CA GLN A 278 -9.77 0.36 -39.28
C GLN A 278 -9.55 1.62 -40.13
N SER A 279 -8.30 2.07 -40.23
CA SER A 279 -7.94 3.31 -40.92
C SER A 279 -8.28 3.31 -42.42
N LYS A 280 -8.54 2.14 -43.01
CA LYS A 280 -8.99 1.97 -44.39
C LYS A 280 -9.93 0.77 -44.51
N LEU A 281 -11.15 1.02 -44.97
CA LEU A 281 -12.04 -0.01 -45.49
C LEU A 281 -11.48 -0.51 -46.83
N SER A 282 -11.46 -1.83 -47.05
CA SER A 282 -11.10 -2.40 -48.35
C SER A 282 -12.16 -2.03 -49.37
N PHE A 283 -11.80 -1.19 -50.35
CA PHE A 283 -12.73 -0.69 -51.35
C PHE A 283 -13.07 -1.79 -52.37
N ALA A 284 -14.20 -2.47 -52.19
CA ALA A 284 -14.77 -3.34 -53.21
C ALA A 284 -15.58 -2.49 -54.20
N LYS A 285 -15.06 -2.35 -55.42
CA LYS A 285 -15.57 -1.45 -56.48
C LYS A 285 -17.04 -1.67 -56.86
N ASN A 286 -17.60 -2.85 -56.54
CA ASN A 286 -18.94 -3.25 -56.97
C ASN A 286 -20.03 -3.06 -55.90
N ASP A 287 -19.68 -2.85 -54.63
CA ASP A 287 -20.64 -2.75 -53.50
C ASP A 287 -20.55 -1.44 -52.71
N SER A 288 -19.80 -0.46 -53.23
CA SER A 288 -19.53 0.80 -52.51
C SER A 288 -20.29 1.98 -53.14
N ILE A 289 -21.04 2.73 -52.32
CA ILE A 289 -21.72 3.96 -52.73
C ILE A 289 -20.91 5.17 -52.25
N LEU A 290 -20.63 6.11 -53.16
CA LEU A 290 -19.98 7.38 -52.83
C LEU A 290 -21.00 8.34 -52.20
N MET A 291 -20.88 8.57 -50.89
CA MET A 291 -21.62 9.62 -50.19
C MET A 291 -20.73 10.84 -49.99
N ILE A 292 -21.16 11.98 -50.53
CA ILE A 292 -20.48 13.27 -50.36
C ILE A 292 -21.32 14.11 -49.40
N ASP A 293 -20.76 14.45 -48.24
CA ASP A 293 -21.34 15.46 -47.36
C ASP A 293 -21.08 16.85 -47.95
N GLY A 294 -22.13 17.47 -48.47
CA GLY A 294 -22.06 18.79 -49.09
C GLY A 294 -21.57 19.88 -48.14
N MET A 295 -21.86 19.77 -46.84
CA MET A 295 -21.43 20.77 -45.85
C MET A 295 -19.93 20.65 -45.58
N ALA A 296 -19.43 19.41 -45.43
CA ALA A 296 -17.99 19.16 -45.29
C ALA A 296 -17.21 19.60 -46.54
N PHE A 297 -17.78 19.39 -47.73
CA PHE A 297 -17.20 19.86 -48.98
C PHE A 297 -17.17 21.40 -49.08
N VAL A 298 -18.25 22.08 -48.69
CA VAL A 298 -18.27 23.55 -48.66
C VAL A 298 -17.26 24.12 -47.66
N LEU A 299 -17.08 23.48 -46.49
CA LEU A 299 -16.09 23.89 -45.50
C LEU A 299 -14.64 23.68 -46.01
N SER A 300 -14.38 22.63 -46.79
CA SER A 300 -13.03 22.36 -47.32
C SER A 300 -12.62 23.32 -48.43
N LEU A 301 -13.58 23.92 -49.13
CA LEU A 301 -13.34 24.99 -50.12
C LEU A 301 -12.88 26.31 -49.49
N GLY A 302 -12.92 26.42 -48.14
CA GLY A 302 -12.49 27.60 -47.42
C GLY A 302 -13.44 28.78 -47.56
N ARG A 303 -13.11 29.91 -46.92
CA ARG A 303 -13.90 31.14 -47.06
C ARG A 303 -13.62 31.79 -48.41
N PRO A 304 -14.63 32.28 -49.13
CA PRO A 304 -14.42 33.00 -50.39
C PRO A 304 -13.54 34.22 -50.15
N GLN A 305 -12.54 34.42 -51.00
CA GLN A 305 -11.72 35.64 -50.98
C GLN A 305 -12.55 36.79 -51.56
N LEU A 306 -12.55 37.94 -50.87
CA LEU A 306 -13.18 39.17 -51.34
C LEU A 306 -12.47 39.62 -52.63
N ALA A 307 -13.25 39.82 -53.69
CA ALA A 307 -12.79 40.40 -54.95
C ALA A 307 -12.45 41.89 -54.80
#